data_AF-S5NGT3-F1
#
_entry.id   AF-S5NGT3-F1
#
_cell.length_a   1.000
_cell.length_b   1.000
_cell.length_c   1.000
_cell.angle_alpha   90.00
_cell.angle_beta   90.00
_cell.angle_gamma   90.00
#
_symmetry.space_group_name_H-M   'P 1'
#
loop_
_entity.id
_entity.type
_entity.pdbx_description
1 polymer ?
#
loop_
_entity_poly.entity_id
_entity_poly.type
_entity_poly.pdbx_seq_one_letter_code
_entity_poly.pdbx_strand_id
1 'polypeptide(L)' 'MHPQRSQDQIATVWIAPWVDSDNAFHQPGRVSFVVSPADWVLPDRVN' A
#
# COMPACT_ATOMS: atom_id res chain seq x y z
N MET A 1 -21.01 -14.48 -15.84
CA MET A 1 -19.93 -13.58 -15.37
C MET A 1 -19.98 -13.61 -13.85
N HIS A 2 -18.86 -13.84 -13.18
CA HIS A 2 -18.79 -13.82 -11.73
C HIS A 2 -18.02 -12.56 -11.30
N PRO A 3 -18.41 -11.90 -10.19
CA PRO A 3 -17.65 -10.77 -9.66
C PRO A 3 -16.18 -11.14 -9.45
N GLN A 4 -15.28 -10.24 -9.82
CA GLN A 4 -13.85 -10.33 -9.53
C GLN A 4 -13.46 -9.20 -8.59
N ARG A 5 -12.54 -9.47 -7.65
CA ARG A 5 -11.99 -8.44 -6.78
C ARG A 5 -10.84 -7.76 -7.52
N SER A 6 -10.85 -6.43 -7.58
CA SER A 6 -9.71 -5.66 -8.09
C SER A 6 -8.53 -5.72 -7.10
N GLN A 7 -7.41 -5.08 -7.43
CA GLN A 7 -6.26 -4.98 -6.53
C GLN A 7 -6.35 -3.69 -5.73
N ASP A 8 -5.91 -3.74 -4.47
CA ASP A 8 -5.72 -2.54 -3.67
C ASP A 8 -4.60 -1.71 -4.31
N GLN A 9 -4.79 -0.39 -4.40
CA GLN A 9 -3.70 0.52 -4.74
C GLN A 9 -2.87 0.75 -3.48
N ILE A 10 -1.59 0.39 -3.53
CA ILE A 10 -0.66 0.51 -2.40
C ILE A 10 0.34 1.63 -2.70
N ALA A 11 0.54 2.52 -1.73
CA ALA A 11 1.66 3.44 -1.72
C ALA A 11 2.74 2.94 -0.76
N THR A 12 4.00 3.23 -1.08
CA THR A 12 5.15 2.92 -0.23
C THR A 12 5.94 4.19 0.01
N VAL A 13 6.25 4.45 1.28
CA VAL A 13 7.10 5.59 1.69
C VAL A 13 8.42 5.05 2.22
N TRP A 14 9.52 5.65 1.78
CA TRP A 14 10.83 5.44 2.39
C TRP A 14 11.00 6.37 3.58
N ILE A 15 11.49 5.82 4.69
CA ILE A 15 11.78 6.57 5.91
C ILE A 15 13.29 6.61 6.08
N ALA A 16 13.82 7.83 6.11
CA ALA A 16 15.23 8.09 6.38
C ALA A 16 15.62 7.61 7.78
N PRO A 17 16.91 7.27 8.02
CA PRO A 17 17.37 7.05 9.38
C PRO A 17 17.23 8.32 10.21
N TRP A 18 16.91 8.17 11.49
CA TRP A 18 16.72 9.30 12.41
C TRP A 18 17.03 8.90 13.86
N VAL A 19 17.21 9.91 14.72
CA VAL A 19 17.44 9.75 16.15
C VAL A 19 16.27 10.40 16.88
N ASP A 20 15.71 9.70 17.87
CA ASP A 20 14.57 10.20 18.66
C ASP A 20 15.01 11.03 19.89
N SER A 21 14.03 11.45 20.68
CA SER A 21 14.25 12.24 21.90
C SER A 21 15.01 11.49 22.99
N ASP A 22 15.02 10.16 22.94
CA ASP A 22 15.73 9.30 23.89
C ASP A 22 17.13 8.93 23.36
N ASN A 23 17.57 9.58 22.28
CA ASN A 23 18.83 9.36 21.59
C ASN A 23 18.99 7.94 21.03
N ALA A 24 17.87 7.26 20.72
CA ALA A 24 17.88 5.97 20.07
C ALA A 24 17.97 6.13 18.55
N PHE A 25 18.86 5.34 17.92
CA PHE A 25 19.01 5.34 16.47
C PHE A 25 18.00 4.40 15.80
N HIS A 26 17.19 4.96 14.90
CA HIS A 26 16.23 4.21 14.08
C HIS A 26 16.80 3.98 12.68
N GLN A 27 16.88 2.71 12.30
CA GLN A 27 17.35 2.28 10.97
C GLN A 27 16.39 2.77 9.86
N PRO A 28 16.88 2.97 8.63
CA PRO A 28 16.00 3.30 7.51
C PRO A 28 15.01 2.17 7.24
N GLY A 29 13.81 2.53 6.80
CA GLY A 29 12.72 1.58 6.60
C GLY A 29 11.81 1.93 5.42
N ARG A 30 10.86 1.04 5.15
CA ARG A 30 9.76 1.28 4.20
C ARG A 30 8.45 0.93 4.87
N VAL A 31 7.46 1.80 4.68
CA VAL A 31 6.09 1.55 5.12
C VAL A 31 5.19 1.52 3.89
N SER A 32 4.38 0.48 3.77
CA SER A 32 3.39 0.33 2.71
C SER A 32 1.99 0.37 3.28
N PHE A 33 1.07 1.07 2.61
CA PHE A 33 -0.32 1.18 3.02
C PHE A 33 -1.25 1.30 1.82
N VAL A 34 -2.50 0.89 2.00
CA VAL A 34 -3.55 1.02 0.99
C VAL A 34 -3.95 2.49 0.88
N VAL A 35 -3.89 3.04 -0.34
CA VAL A 35 -4.38 4.38 -0.66
C VAL A 35 -5.72 4.36 -1.38
N SER A 36 -6.02 3.27 -2.07
CA SER A 36 -7.36 3.00 -2.60
C SER A 36 -7.68 1.52 -2.37
N PRO A 37 -8.79 1.19 -1.69
CA PRO A 37 -9.19 -0.20 -1.49
C PRO A 37 -9.66 -0.81 -2.81
N ALA A 38 -9.61 -2.14 -2.88
CA ALA A 38 -10.16 -2.90 -3.97
C ALA A 38 -11.69 -2.94 -3.92
N ASP A 39 -12.28 -3.02 -5.11
CA ASP A 39 -13.70 -3.15 -5.35
C ASP A 39 -14.03 -4.53 -5.93
N TRP A 40 -15.27 -4.96 -5.74
CA TRP A 40 -15.83 -6.05 -6.52
C TRP A 40 -16.35 -5.50 -7.84
N VAL A 41 -15.78 -5.96 -8.95
CA VAL A 41 -16.15 -5.54 -10.30
C VAL A 41 -16.74 -6.72 -11.06
N LEU A 42 -17.75 -6.45 -11.89
CA LEU A 42 -18.16 -7.39 -12.92
C LEU A 42 -17.16 -7.27 -14.08
N PRO A 43 -16.53 -8.38 -14.53
CA PRO A 43 -15.63 -8.31 -15.66
C PRO A 43 -16.42 -7.87 -16.91
N ASP A 44 -15.93 -6.87 -17.63
CA ASP A 44 -16.50 -6.55 -18.94
C ASP A 44 -16.20 -7.70 -19.90
N ARG A 45 -17.16 -8.04 -20.78
CA ARG A 45 -16.85 -8.91 -21.91
C ARG A 45 -15.86 -8.17 -22.80
N VAL A 46 -14.59 -8.61 -22.82
CA VAL A 46 -13.69 -8.29 -23.92
C VAL A 46 -14.35 -8.84 -25.19
N ASN A 47 -14.74 -7.95 -26.10
CA ASN A 47 -15.38 -8.26 -27.38
C ASN A 47 -14.30 -8.31 -28.47
#